data_AF-A0A7C6GXU9-F1
#
_entry.id   AF-A0A7C6GXU9-F1
#
_cell.length_a   1.000
_cell.length_b   1.000
_cell.length_c   1.000
_cell.angle_alpha   90.00
_cell.angle_beta   90.00
_cell.angle_gamma   90.00
#
_symmetry.space_group_name_H-M   'P 1'
#
loop_
_entity.id
_entity.type
_entity.pdbx_description
1 polymer ?
#
loop_
_entity_poly.entity_id
_entity_poly.type
_entity_poly.pdbx_seq_one_letter_code
_entity_poly.pdbx_strand_id
1 'polypeptide(L)'
;MQRQSRVREMLYGALLTGMAILIPIAFRGWLQVYLPPFSATIGSHVPSMLAMAISPWTAVLVGVGSGLGFLITLDAVIAARALTHALFGAAGAYLIRRGVPLWQAILITLPIHALSEALVVMPFGFDLYTSLVVVGVGTALHHCVDGLITTALSGALDKAGVPLRLQPRTVTR
;
A
#
# COMPACT_ATOMS: atom_id res chain seq x y z
N MET A 1 -2.51 -10.65 -27.28
CA MET A 1 -2.72 -11.02 -25.85
C MET A 1 -1.90 -10.16 -24.88
N GLN A 2 -0.58 -9.93 -25.07
CA GLN A 2 0.22 -9.02 -24.21
C GLN A 2 -0.27 -7.55 -24.16
N ARG A 3 -0.91 -7.06 -25.22
CA ARG A 3 -1.48 -5.70 -25.25
C ARG A 3 -2.68 -5.57 -24.29
N GLN A 4 -3.51 -6.61 -24.18
CA GLN A 4 -4.67 -6.61 -23.27
C GLN A 4 -4.23 -6.66 -21.80
N SER A 5 -3.18 -7.41 -21.45
CA SER A 5 -2.65 -7.43 -20.09
C SER A 5 -2.04 -6.07 -19.69
N ARG A 6 -1.30 -5.42 -20.60
CA ARG A 6 -0.77 -4.07 -20.38
C ARG A 6 -1.86 -3.01 -20.21
N VAL A 7 -2.92 -3.05 -21.01
CA VAL A 7 -4.06 -2.14 -20.86
C VAL A 7 -4.77 -2.36 -19.52
N ARG A 8 -5.01 -3.62 -19.12
CA ARG A 8 -5.60 -3.94 -17.81
C ARG A 8 -4.74 -3.46 -16.65
N GLU A 9 -3.43 -3.68 -16.72
CA GLU A 9 -2.47 -3.21 -15.72
C GLU A 9 -2.52 -1.69 -15.57
N MET A 10 -2.57 -0.97 -16.69
CA MET A 10 -2.71 0.50 -16.70
C MET A 10 -4.04 0.96 -16.10
N LEU A 11 -5.16 0.30 -16.44
CA LEU A 11 -6.49 0.66 -15.92
C LEU A 11 -6.61 0.40 -14.42
N TYR A 12 -6.18 -0.77 -13.95
CA TYR A 12 -6.16 -1.05 -12.51
C TYR A 12 -5.17 -0.15 -11.77
N GLY A 13 -4.02 0.14 -12.36
CA GLY A 13 -3.06 1.09 -11.79
C GLY A 13 -3.65 2.48 -11.63
N ALA A 14 -4.32 3.01 -12.66
CA ALA A 14 -5.00 4.30 -12.58
C ALA A 14 -6.12 4.29 -11.53
N LEU A 15 -6.95 3.25 -11.50
CA LEU A 15 -8.04 3.11 -10.52
C LEU A 15 -7.50 3.08 -9.08
N LEU A 16 -6.54 2.21 -8.80
CA LEU A 16 -5.97 2.08 -7.45
C LEU A 16 -5.18 3.33 -7.03
N THR A 17 -4.52 4.00 -7.97
CA THR A 17 -3.85 5.29 -7.69
C THR A 17 -4.88 6.36 -7.34
N GLY A 18 -5.98 6.43 -8.09
CA GLY A 18 -7.11 7.30 -7.76
C GLY A 18 -7.68 7.01 -6.37
N MET A 19 -7.86 5.73 -6.01
CA MET A 19 -8.29 5.34 -4.67
C MET A 19 -7.27 5.71 -3.59
N ALA A 20 -5.96 5.56 -3.85
CA ALA A 20 -4.91 5.93 -2.91
C ALA A 20 -4.87 7.43 -2.62
N ILE A 21 -5.23 8.27 -3.60
CA ILE A 21 -5.40 9.72 -3.42
C ILE A 21 -6.72 10.02 -2.70
N LEU A 22 -7.81 9.37 -3.11
CA LEU A 22 -9.16 9.67 -2.63
C LEU A 22 -9.40 9.27 -1.17
N ILE A 23 -8.90 8.11 -0.74
CA ILE A 23 -9.14 7.60 0.62
C ILE A 23 -8.71 8.60 1.70
N PRO A 24 -7.47 9.13 1.73
CA PRO A 24 -7.10 10.11 2.75
C PRO A 24 -7.94 11.40 2.66
N ILE A 25 -8.46 11.78 1.48
CA ILE A 25 -9.35 12.94 1.34
C ILE A 25 -10.72 12.66 1.95
N ALA A 26 -11.31 11.51 1.62
CA ALA A 26 -12.66 11.14 2.04
C ALA A 26 -12.74 10.72 3.52
N PHE A 27 -11.67 10.12 4.04
CA PHE A 27 -11.68 9.49 5.36
C PHE A 27 -11.04 10.35 6.46
N ARG A 28 -10.45 11.49 6.08
CA ARG A 28 -9.88 12.46 7.01
C ARG A 28 -10.89 12.82 8.11
N GLY A 29 -10.46 12.76 9.36
CA GLY A 29 -11.23 13.21 10.51
C GLY A 29 -12.28 12.25 11.07
N TRP A 30 -12.58 11.11 10.44
CA TRP A 30 -13.56 10.15 10.99
C TRP A 30 -13.13 8.67 10.92
N LEU A 31 -12.39 8.25 9.89
CA LEU A 31 -11.69 6.95 9.85
C LEU A 31 -10.18 7.14 9.99
N GLN A 32 -9.77 8.18 10.72
CA GLN A 32 -8.39 8.57 10.84
C GLN A 32 -8.01 8.76 12.31
N VAL A 33 -6.97 8.05 12.74
CA VAL A 33 -6.23 8.37 13.96
C VAL A 33 -5.11 9.32 13.58
N TYR A 34 -5.04 10.48 14.23
CA TYR A 34 -4.06 11.53 13.93
C TYR A 34 -3.29 11.92 15.20
N LEU A 35 -2.03 11.49 15.28
CA LEU A 35 -1.11 11.71 16.39
C LEU A 35 0.30 12.02 15.83
N PRO A 36 0.54 13.22 15.30
CA PRO A 36 1.75 13.52 14.54
C PRO A 36 3.06 13.12 15.26
N PRO A 37 4.05 12.56 14.54
CA PRO A 37 4.08 12.35 13.08
C PRO A 37 3.33 11.09 12.63
N PHE A 38 2.70 10.35 13.56
CA PHE A 38 1.87 9.20 13.24
C PHE A 38 0.47 9.61 12.76
N SER A 39 0.00 8.89 11.78
CA SER A 39 -1.37 8.97 11.27
C SER A 39 -1.73 7.62 10.70
N ALA A 40 -2.99 7.24 10.90
CA ALA A 40 -3.56 5.95 10.56
C ALA A 40 -4.96 6.19 9.98
N THR A 41 -5.07 6.23 8.64
CA THR A 41 -6.36 6.35 7.93
C THR A 41 -6.81 4.96 7.48
N ILE A 42 -7.87 4.42 8.08
CA ILE A 42 -8.29 3.02 7.83
C ILE A 42 -8.54 2.82 6.33
N GLY A 43 -7.93 1.81 5.74
CA GLY A 43 -8.01 1.51 4.31
C GLY A 43 -6.95 2.19 3.44
N SER A 44 -6.12 3.10 3.96
CA SER A 44 -5.15 3.84 3.14
C SER A 44 -4.07 2.96 2.51
N HIS A 45 -3.73 1.81 3.10
CA HIS A 45 -2.82 0.85 2.47
C HIS A 45 -3.51 -0.10 1.51
N VAL A 46 -4.84 -0.22 1.54
CA VAL A 46 -5.58 -1.22 0.74
C VAL A 46 -5.27 -1.09 -0.76
N PRO A 47 -5.28 0.12 -1.37
CA PRO A 47 -4.89 0.23 -2.78
C PRO A 47 -3.47 -0.26 -3.05
N SER A 48 -2.51 0.11 -2.20
CA SER A 48 -1.10 -0.30 -2.33
C SER A 48 -0.93 -1.81 -2.16
N MET A 49 -1.65 -2.42 -1.23
CA MET A 49 -1.60 -3.86 -1.00
C MET A 49 -2.27 -4.67 -2.12
N LEU A 50 -3.40 -4.20 -2.65
CA LEU A 50 -4.03 -4.79 -3.85
C LEU A 50 -3.13 -4.66 -5.08
N ALA A 51 -2.42 -3.53 -5.21
CA ALA A 51 -1.50 -3.29 -6.33
C ALA A 51 -0.35 -4.31 -6.37
N MET A 52 0.03 -4.90 -5.23
CA MET A 52 1.01 -5.98 -5.18
C MET A 52 0.60 -7.19 -6.02
N ALA A 53 -0.70 -7.47 -6.14
CA ALA A 53 -1.22 -8.59 -6.94
C ALA A 53 -1.14 -8.33 -8.46
N ILE A 54 -0.91 -7.08 -8.87
CA ILE A 54 -0.91 -6.65 -10.28
C ILE A 54 0.52 -6.64 -10.82
N SER A 55 1.35 -5.70 -10.34
CA SER A 55 2.76 -5.58 -10.77
C SER A 55 3.56 -4.65 -9.86
N PRO A 56 4.91 -4.75 -9.86
CA PRO A 56 5.77 -3.82 -9.15
C PRO A 56 5.57 -2.36 -9.58
N TRP A 57 5.40 -2.10 -10.88
CA TRP A 57 5.20 -0.74 -11.39
C TRP A 57 3.86 -0.15 -10.98
N THR A 58 2.79 -0.97 -10.98
CA THR A 58 1.49 -0.56 -10.44
C THR A 58 1.61 -0.25 -8.95
N ALA A 59 2.29 -1.09 -8.16
CA ALA A 59 2.47 -0.85 -6.74
C ALA A 59 3.27 0.44 -6.44
N VAL A 60 4.32 0.72 -7.21
CA VAL A 60 5.07 1.99 -7.10
C VAL A 60 4.17 3.18 -7.39
N LEU A 61 3.43 3.16 -8.50
CA LEU A 61 2.54 4.27 -8.90
C LEU A 61 1.47 4.54 -7.84
N VAL A 62 0.87 3.50 -7.29
CA VAL A 62 -0.15 3.60 -6.23
C VAL A 62 0.46 4.15 -4.94
N GLY A 63 1.67 3.73 -4.58
CA GLY A 63 2.40 4.26 -3.43
C GLY A 63 2.72 5.75 -3.58
N VAL A 64 3.15 6.19 -4.77
CA VAL A 64 3.33 7.63 -5.07
C VAL A 64 2.01 8.39 -4.96
N GLY A 65 0.92 7.83 -5.51
CA GLY A 65 -0.43 8.38 -5.36
C GLY A 65 -0.86 8.52 -3.91
N SER A 66 -0.53 7.54 -3.06
CA SER A 66 -0.79 7.62 -1.63
C SER A 66 -0.05 8.78 -0.97
N GLY A 67 1.24 8.95 -1.27
CA GLY A 67 2.03 10.10 -0.83
C GLY A 67 1.39 11.43 -1.23
N LEU A 68 0.92 11.55 -2.48
CA LEU A 68 0.20 12.74 -2.96
C LEU A 68 -1.13 12.97 -2.22
N GLY A 69 -1.92 11.93 -1.97
CA GLY A 69 -3.17 12.03 -1.22
C GLY A 69 -2.96 12.55 0.20
N PHE A 70 -1.92 12.04 0.89
CA PHE A 70 -1.55 12.53 2.21
C PHE A 70 -0.93 13.93 2.19
N LEU A 71 -0.19 14.30 1.15
CA LEU A 71 0.33 15.67 0.98
C LEU A 71 -0.79 16.70 0.82
N ILE A 72 -1.87 16.35 0.11
CA ILE A 72 -3.05 17.22 -0.07
C ILE A 72 -3.80 17.40 1.25
N THR A 73 -3.80 16.39 2.12
CA THR A 73 -4.70 16.33 3.28
C THR A 73 -4.03 16.64 4.60
N LEU A 74 -2.74 16.35 4.75
CA LEU A 74 -1.96 16.50 5.98
C LEU A 74 -0.66 17.28 5.68
N ASP A 75 0.43 16.94 6.35
CA ASP A 75 1.73 17.59 6.24
C ASP A 75 2.74 16.78 5.42
N ALA A 76 3.87 17.43 5.12
CA ALA A 76 4.95 16.84 4.32
C ALA A 76 5.64 15.64 4.98
N VAL A 77 5.66 15.54 6.32
CA VAL A 77 6.27 14.42 7.04
C VAL A 77 5.41 13.17 6.87
N ILE A 78 4.09 13.31 7.00
CA ILE A 78 3.17 12.20 6.78
C ILE A 78 3.11 11.82 5.30
N ALA A 79 3.19 12.78 4.38
CA ALA A 79 3.35 12.48 2.96
C ALA A 79 4.64 11.69 2.66
N ALA A 80 5.76 12.07 3.28
CA ALA A 80 7.02 11.35 3.13
C ALA A 80 6.92 9.91 3.67
N ARG A 81 6.24 9.69 4.80
CA ARG A 81 5.92 8.36 5.30
C ARG A 81 5.10 7.56 4.27
N ALA A 82 4.02 8.14 3.76
CA ALA A 82 3.16 7.49 2.78
C ALA A 82 3.86 7.18 1.44
N LEU A 83 4.93 7.90 1.06
CA LEU A 83 5.75 7.53 -0.09
C LEU A 83 6.46 6.17 0.09
N THR A 84 6.69 5.72 1.33
CA THR A 84 7.24 4.38 1.60
C THR A 84 6.28 3.26 1.18
N HIS A 85 5.01 3.57 0.91
CA HIS A 85 4.06 2.61 0.35
C HIS A 85 4.53 2.07 -1.00
N ALA A 86 5.23 2.87 -1.79
CA ALA A 86 5.84 2.44 -3.04
C ALA A 86 6.91 1.36 -2.80
N LEU A 87 7.69 1.48 -1.71
CA LEU A 87 8.76 0.56 -1.36
C LEU A 87 8.20 -0.81 -0.95
N PHE A 88 7.32 -0.86 0.07
CA PHE A 88 6.78 -2.13 0.53
C PHE A 88 5.87 -2.76 -0.53
N GLY A 89 5.11 -1.95 -1.28
CA GLY A 89 4.26 -2.41 -2.37
C GLY A 89 5.06 -3.07 -3.50
N ALA A 90 6.17 -2.46 -3.91
CA ALA A 90 7.07 -3.06 -4.91
C ALA A 90 7.70 -4.38 -4.41
N ALA A 91 8.15 -4.40 -3.14
CA ALA A 91 8.70 -5.61 -2.53
C ALA A 91 7.66 -6.75 -2.48
N GLY A 92 6.43 -6.45 -2.05
CA GLY A 92 5.34 -7.42 -2.01
C GLY A 92 4.93 -7.90 -3.41
N ALA A 93 4.90 -7.01 -4.39
CA ALA A 93 4.64 -7.39 -5.78
C ALA A 93 5.69 -8.37 -6.32
N TYR A 94 6.96 -8.17 -5.95
CA TYR A 94 8.03 -9.07 -6.32
C TYR A 94 7.90 -10.46 -5.66
N LEU A 95 7.51 -10.51 -4.39
CA LEU A 95 7.20 -11.76 -3.69
C LEU A 95 6.05 -12.51 -4.37
N ILE A 96 4.97 -11.81 -4.72
CA ILE A 96 3.80 -12.42 -5.37
C ILE A 96 4.14 -12.97 -6.75
N ARG A 97 5.03 -12.32 -7.50
CA ARG A 97 5.56 -12.83 -8.78
C ARG A 97 6.37 -14.12 -8.62
N ARG A 98 6.99 -14.32 -7.45
CA ARG A 98 7.71 -15.56 -7.09
C ARG A 98 6.81 -16.64 -6.49
N GLY A 99 5.49 -16.46 -6.54
CA GLY A 99 4.52 -17.46 -6.10
C GLY A 99 4.02 -17.30 -4.66
N VAL A 100 4.51 -16.31 -3.91
CA VAL A 100 4.01 -16.03 -2.56
C VAL A 100 2.54 -15.56 -2.65
N PRO A 101 1.61 -16.13 -1.86
CA PRO A 101 0.22 -15.66 -1.84
C PRO A 101 0.10 -14.27 -1.19
N LEU A 102 -0.93 -13.51 -1.57
CA LEU A 102 -1.10 -12.10 -1.16
C LEU A 102 -1.02 -11.90 0.36
N TRP A 103 -1.71 -12.72 1.15
CA TRP A 103 -1.70 -12.60 2.61
C TRP A 103 -0.31 -12.80 3.23
N GLN A 104 0.51 -13.70 2.68
CA GLN A 104 1.90 -13.88 3.14
C GLN A 104 2.76 -12.71 2.70
N ALA A 105 2.56 -12.18 1.49
CA ALA A 105 3.30 -11.01 1.03
C ALA A 105 3.03 -9.79 1.92
N ILE A 106 1.77 -9.56 2.33
CA ILE A 106 1.39 -8.55 3.33
C ILE A 106 2.20 -8.75 4.62
N LEU A 107 2.18 -9.95 5.22
CA LEU A 107 2.92 -10.21 6.46
C LEU A 107 4.45 -10.06 6.32
N ILE A 108 5.03 -10.51 5.21
CA ILE A 108 6.48 -10.41 4.96
C ILE A 108 6.90 -8.94 4.75
N THR A 109 6.02 -8.11 4.18
CA THR A 109 6.31 -6.69 3.92
C THR A 109 6.04 -5.78 5.12
N LEU A 110 5.32 -6.24 6.14
CA LEU A 110 5.09 -5.52 7.38
C LEU A 110 6.38 -4.91 7.99
N PRO A 111 7.48 -5.65 8.21
CA PRO A 111 8.70 -5.06 8.77
C PRO A 111 9.32 -4.01 7.84
N ILE A 112 9.24 -4.19 6.53
CA ILE A 112 9.73 -3.21 5.55
C ILE A 112 8.94 -1.91 5.68
N HIS A 113 7.62 -2.02 5.76
CA HIS A 113 6.72 -0.89 5.90
C HIS A 113 6.94 -0.12 7.22
N ALA A 114 6.84 -0.82 8.36
CA ALA A 114 6.97 -0.20 9.68
C ALA A 114 8.35 0.46 9.88
N LEU A 115 9.43 -0.22 9.48
CA LEU A 115 10.78 0.34 9.61
C LEU A 115 11.00 1.51 8.64
N SER A 116 10.52 1.43 7.40
CA SER A 116 10.70 2.53 6.45
C SER A 116 10.00 3.80 6.91
N GLU A 117 8.76 3.72 7.41
CA GLU A 117 8.09 4.90 7.96
C GLU A 117 8.77 5.45 9.22
N ALA A 118 9.22 4.57 10.12
CA ALA A 118 9.96 4.96 11.32
C ALA A 118 11.27 5.68 10.97
N LEU A 119 12.02 5.18 9.98
CA LEU A 119 13.27 5.79 9.54
C LEU A 119 13.04 7.11 8.81
N VAL A 120 11.96 7.22 8.03
CA VAL A 120 11.65 8.44 7.27
C VAL A 120 11.39 9.64 8.17
N VAL A 121 10.85 9.44 9.37
CA VAL A 121 10.58 10.58 10.27
C VAL A 121 11.83 11.08 11.00
N MET A 122 12.87 10.28 11.19
CA MET A 122 14.06 10.68 11.98
C MET A 122 14.79 11.92 11.42
N PRO A 123 15.03 12.06 10.10
CA PRO A 123 15.64 13.26 9.52
C PRO A 123 14.84 14.56 9.76
N PHE A 124 13.56 14.46 10.13
CA PHE A 124 12.71 15.60 10.47
C PHE A 124 12.78 15.99 11.96
N GLY A 125 13.67 15.37 12.74
CA GLY A 125 13.93 15.74 14.14
C GLY A 125 13.16 14.95 15.18
N PHE A 126 12.44 13.89 14.80
CA PHE A 126 11.76 13.01 15.74
C PHE A 126 12.73 12.03 16.41
N ASP A 127 12.57 11.82 17.72
CA ASP A 127 13.43 10.95 18.51
C ASP A 127 13.17 9.45 18.27
N LEU A 128 14.06 8.60 18.78
CA LEU A 128 13.96 7.15 18.60
C LEU A 128 12.65 6.56 19.14
N TYR A 129 12.13 7.10 20.25
CA TYR A 129 10.88 6.62 20.84
C TYR A 129 9.70 6.93 19.92
N THR A 130 9.58 8.17 19.47
CA THR A 130 8.54 8.62 18.55
C THR A 130 8.63 7.88 17.22
N SER A 131 9.83 7.73 16.67
CA SER A 131 10.05 7.06 15.40
C SER A 131 9.78 5.56 15.47
N LEU A 132 10.37 4.83 16.41
CA LEU A 132 10.27 3.36 16.43
C LEU A 132 9.00 2.86 17.11
N VAL A 133 8.58 3.52 18.19
CA VAL A 133 7.41 3.08 18.97
C VAL A 133 6.14 3.71 18.40
N VAL A 134 6.03 5.04 18.40
CA VAL A 134 4.79 5.71 18.00
C VAL A 134 4.50 5.49 16.52
N VAL A 135 5.46 5.77 15.64
CA VAL A 135 5.30 5.52 14.20
C VAL A 135 5.46 4.04 13.89
N GLY A 136 6.59 3.41 14.21
CA GLY A 136 6.84 2.02 13.81
C GLY A 136 5.79 1.01 14.28
N VAL A 137 5.45 0.98 15.58
CA VAL A 137 4.43 0.06 16.11
C VAL A 137 3.03 0.47 15.64
N GLY A 138 2.73 1.77 15.60
CA GLY A 138 1.47 2.27 15.07
C GLY A 138 1.23 1.82 13.61
N THR A 139 2.25 1.94 12.77
CA THR A 139 2.25 1.51 11.37
C THR A 139 2.09 -0.01 11.25
N ALA A 140 2.74 -0.79 12.11
CA ALA A 140 2.58 -2.24 12.13
C ALA A 140 1.13 -2.66 12.43
N LEU A 141 0.52 -2.07 13.46
CA LEU A 141 -0.89 -2.34 13.82
C LEU A 141 -1.83 -1.92 12.70
N HIS A 142 -1.64 -0.73 12.14
CA HIS A 142 -2.43 -0.23 11.02
C HIS A 142 -2.30 -1.13 9.79
N HIS A 143 -1.08 -1.53 9.43
CA HIS A 143 -0.82 -2.42 8.30
C HIS A 143 -1.54 -3.77 8.47
N CYS A 144 -1.64 -4.30 9.69
CA CYS A 144 -2.42 -5.50 9.96
C CYS A 144 -3.92 -5.30 9.70
N VAL A 145 -4.49 -4.17 10.16
CA VAL A 145 -5.91 -3.85 9.93
C VAL A 145 -6.21 -3.73 8.43
N ASP A 146 -5.41 -2.94 7.71
CA ASP A 146 -5.58 -2.79 6.26
C ASP A 146 -5.27 -4.09 5.50
N GLY A 147 -4.36 -4.91 6.02
CA GLY A 147 -4.04 -6.24 5.49
C GLY A 147 -5.24 -7.19 5.58
N LEU A 148 -5.95 -7.19 6.70
CA LEU A 148 -7.19 -7.95 6.86
C LEU A 148 -8.25 -7.48 5.87
N ILE A 149 -8.45 -6.16 5.74
CA ILE A 149 -9.39 -5.59 4.77
C ILE A 149 -9.01 -6.00 3.34
N THR A 150 -7.73 -5.91 3.00
CA THR A 150 -7.21 -6.26 1.67
C THR A 150 -7.46 -7.72 1.33
N THR A 151 -7.16 -8.63 2.27
CA THR A 151 -7.34 -10.07 2.03
C THR A 151 -8.82 -10.43 1.87
N ALA A 152 -9.69 -9.86 2.70
CA ALA A 152 -11.14 -10.03 2.57
C ALA A 152 -11.66 -9.48 1.23
N LEU A 153 -11.25 -8.27 0.85
CA LEU A 153 -11.64 -7.63 -0.40
C LEU A 153 -11.15 -8.41 -1.62
N SER A 154 -9.88 -8.85 -1.63
CA SER A 154 -9.34 -9.68 -2.72
C SER A 154 -10.13 -10.98 -2.89
N GLY A 155 -10.49 -11.65 -1.78
CA GLY A 155 -11.30 -12.86 -1.84
C GLY A 155 -12.73 -12.61 -2.34
N ALA A 156 -13.33 -11.46 -2.00
CA ALA A 156 -14.63 -11.07 -2.51
C ALA A 156 -14.59 -10.77 -4.02
N LEU A 157 -13.55 -10.08 -4.49
CA LEU A 157 -13.33 -9.80 -5.92
C LEU A 157 -13.13 -11.07 -6.74
N ASP A 158 -12.37 -12.05 -6.21
CA ASP A 158 -12.18 -13.34 -6.86
C ASP A 158 -13.52 -14.09 -7.01
N LYS A 159 -14.35 -14.12 -5.96
CA LYS A 159 -15.69 -14.73 -6.00
C LYS A 159 -16.64 -14.03 -6.97
N ALA A 160 -16.49 -12.71 -7.11
CA ALA A 160 -17.26 -11.90 -8.06
C ALA A 160 -16.77 -12.03 -9.52
N GLY A 161 -15.73 -12.80 -9.79
CA GLY A 161 -15.20 -13.00 -11.15
C GLY A 161 -14.29 -11.85 -11.63
N VAL A 162 -13.76 -11.03 -10.71
CA VAL A 162 -12.85 -9.91 -11.03
C VAL A 162 -11.49 -10.11 -10.36
N PRO A 163 -10.74 -11.18 -10.70
CA PRO A 163 -9.43 -11.42 -10.10
C PRO A 163 -8.44 -10.33 -10.50
N LEU A 164 -7.74 -9.77 -9.50
CA LEU A 164 -6.72 -8.73 -9.70
C LEU A 164 -5.42 -9.28 -10.30
N ARG A 165 -5.14 -10.56 -10.09
CA ARG A 165 -3.89 -11.19 -10.55
C ARG A 165 -3.89 -11.31 -12.07
N LEU A 166 -3.09 -10.46 -12.72
CA LEU A 166 -2.83 -10.57 -14.15
C LEU A 166 -1.81 -11.70 -14.37
N GLN A 167 -2.29 -12.93 -14.58
CA GLN A 167 -1.42 -14.07 -14.88
C GLN A 167 -0.50 -13.74 -16.07
N PRO A 168 0.83 -13.88 -15.94
CA PRO A 168 1.65 -14.20 -17.10
C PRO A 168 1.25 -15.62 -17.49
N ARG A 169 0.53 -15.80 -18.61
CA ARG A 169 0.38 -17.14 -19.18
C ARG A 169 1.79 -17.66 -19.43
N THR A 170 2.20 -18.67 -18.70
CA THR A 170 3.34 -19.50 -19.05
C THR A 170 3.11 -19.93 -20.49
N VAL A 171 3.91 -19.41 -21.42
CA VAL A 171 4.04 -20.05 -22.73
C VAL A 171 4.74 -21.36 -22.39
N THR A 172 3.95 -22.43 -22.20
CA THR A 172 4.46 -23.78 -22.30
C THR A 172 5.21 -23.85 -23.63
N ARG A 173 6.54 -24.02 -23.53
CA ARG A 173 7.43 -24.24 -24.65
C ARG A 173 6.99 -25.45 -25.45
#